data_AF-A0A2W4URD6-F1
#
_entry.id   AF-A0A2W4URD6-F1
#
_cell.length_a   1.000
_cell.length_b   1.000
_cell.length_c   1.000
_cell.angle_alpha   90.00
_cell.angle_beta   90.00
_cell.angle_gamma   90.00
#
_symmetry.space_group_name_H-M   'P 1'
#
loop_
_entity.id
_entity.type
_entity.pdbx_description
1 polymer ?
#
loop_
_entity_poly.entity_id
_entity_poly.type
_entity_poly.pdbx_seq_one_letter_code
_entity_poly.pdbx_strand_id
1 'polypeptide(L)'
;MPTRKDAGVDEDNFDRGIVPAETAARKEREGEDYKTTPKNEEGEVETTGGYTTSNEGLTNNYAIEPEMYVETPGDIPEDEQPKT
;
A
#
# COMPACT_ATOMS: atom_id res chain seq x y z
N MET A 1 18.20 12.99 14.01
CA MET A 1 17.55 11.85 14.68
C MET A 1 17.18 10.85 13.59
N PRO A 2 17.70 9.61 13.58
CA PRO A 2 17.18 8.60 12.66
C PRO A 2 16.11 7.76 13.40
N THR A 3 14.85 7.89 13.02
CA THR A 3 13.80 6.91 13.38
C THR A 3 13.64 5.94 12.22
N ARG A 4 14.65 5.09 12.01
CA ARG A 4 14.46 3.84 11.25
C ARG A 4 14.24 2.77 12.31
N LYS A 5 12.98 2.41 12.53
CA LYS A 5 12.63 1.20 13.26
C LYS A 5 13.34 0.08 12.49
N ASP A 6 14.39 -0.49 13.08
CA ASP A 6 15.13 -1.59 12.47
C ASP A 6 14.11 -2.71 12.21
N ALA A 7 13.66 -2.84 10.96
CA ALA A 7 12.77 -3.90 10.51
C ALA A 7 13.54 -5.21 10.69
N GLY A 8 13.37 -5.80 11.86
CA GLY A 8 13.99 -7.05 12.24
C GLY A 8 13.55 -8.15 11.30
N VAL A 9 14.34 -9.21 11.22
CA VAL A 9 14.05 -10.43 10.46
C VAL A 9 12.64 -10.99 10.75
N ASP A 10 12.07 -10.66 11.92
CA ASP A 10 10.67 -10.94 12.31
C ASP A 10 9.59 -10.25 11.45
N GLU A 11 9.85 -9.10 10.81
CA GLU A 11 8.87 -8.41 9.96
C GLU A 11 8.92 -8.85 8.49
N ASP A 12 10.02 -9.48 8.05
CA ASP A 12 10.25 -9.84 6.66
C ASP A 12 9.69 -11.20 6.25
N ASN A 13 9.36 -12.07 7.21
CA ASN A 13 8.81 -13.40 6.93
C ASN A 13 7.87 -13.86 8.05
N PHE A 14 7.05 -14.86 7.73
CA PHE A 14 6.13 -15.45 8.71
C PHE A 14 6.82 -16.37 9.73
N ASP A 15 8.04 -16.85 9.43
CA ASP A 15 8.86 -17.65 10.33
C ASP A 15 10.05 -16.85 10.86
N ARG A 16 10.27 -16.94 12.18
CA ARG A 16 11.29 -16.16 12.87
C ARG A 16 12.67 -16.76 12.62
N GLY A 17 13.52 -15.97 11.96
CA GLY A 17 14.92 -16.32 11.73
C GLY A 17 15.16 -17.15 10.46
N ILE A 18 14.11 -17.38 9.66
CA ILE A 18 14.25 -17.96 8.32
C ILE A 18 13.84 -16.89 7.30
N VAL A 19 14.77 -16.56 6.41
CA VAL A 19 14.50 -15.73 5.24
C VAL A 19 14.61 -16.63 4.01
N PRO A 20 13.53 -16.81 3.21
CA PRO A 20 13.59 -17.52 1.96
C PRO A 20 14.66 -16.91 1.03
N ALA A 21 15.34 -17.76 0.26
CA ALA A 21 16.37 -17.31 -0.67
C ALA A 21 15.83 -16.30 -1.69
N GLU A 22 14.57 -16.46 -2.11
CA GLU A 22 13.89 -15.51 -3.01
C GLU A 22 13.68 -14.14 -2.36
N THR A 23 13.18 -14.10 -1.14
CA THR A 23 12.98 -12.86 -0.36
C THR A 23 14.31 -12.14 -0.12
N ALA A 24 15.38 -12.88 0.21
CA ALA A 24 16.71 -12.31 0.39
C ALA A 24 17.25 -11.69 -0.91
N ALA A 25 17.20 -12.43 -2.02
CA ALA A 25 17.64 -11.94 -3.33
C ALA A 25 16.81 -10.72 -3.79
N ARG A 26 15.50 -10.72 -3.51
CA ARG A 26 14.62 -9.60 -3.82
C ARG A 26 15.00 -8.36 -3.01
N LYS A 27 15.24 -8.52 -1.71
CA LYS A 27 15.66 -7.42 -0.81
C LYS A 27 16.97 -6.79 -1.27
N GLU A 28 17.93 -7.59 -1.74
CA GLU A 28 19.18 -7.08 -2.32
C GLU A 28 18.96 -6.31 -3.63
N ARG A 29 18.05 -6.80 -4.49
CA ARG A 29 17.74 -6.18 -5.79
C ARG A 29 16.95 -4.88 -5.64
N GLU A 30 15.98 -4.85 -4.74
CA GLU A 30 15.01 -3.76 -4.58
C GLU A 30 15.47 -2.72 -3.54
N GLY A 31 16.35 -3.08 -2.60
CA GLY A 31 16.99 -2.14 -1.68
C GLY A 31 16.00 -1.34 -0.86
N GLU A 32 16.01 0.00 -1.02
CA GLU A 32 15.10 0.90 -0.30
C GLU A 32 13.63 0.82 -0.77
N ASP A 33 13.39 0.29 -1.97
CA ASP A 33 12.03 0.09 -2.50
C ASP A 33 11.42 -1.24 -2.04
N TYR A 34 12.18 -2.10 -1.34
CA TYR A 34 11.66 -3.36 -0.82
C TYR A 34 10.51 -3.09 0.16
N LYS A 35 9.37 -3.75 -0.09
CA LYS A 35 8.10 -3.57 0.64
C LYS A 35 7.44 -2.19 0.52
N THR A 36 7.86 -1.36 -0.41
CA THR A 36 7.24 -0.05 -0.62
C THR A 36 6.02 -0.20 -1.52
N THR A 37 4.85 0.21 -1.01
CA THR A 37 3.64 0.33 -1.83
C THR A 37 3.73 1.60 -2.67
N PRO A 38 3.46 1.53 -3.99
CA PRO A 38 3.38 2.71 -4.84
C PRO A 38 2.39 3.74 -4.28
N LYS A 39 2.72 5.02 -4.44
CA LYS A 39 1.86 6.15 -4.07
C LYS A 39 1.72 7.08 -5.27
N ASN A 40 0.53 7.63 -5.48
CA ASN A 40 0.37 8.69 -6.49
C ASN A 40 1.08 9.96 -6.06
N GLU A 41 1.45 10.77 -7.05
CA GLU A 41 1.94 12.12 -6.84
C GLU A 41 0.77 13.06 -6.50
N GLU A 42 1.05 14.14 -5.75
CA GLU A 42 0.02 15.12 -5.40
C GLU A 42 -0.57 15.76 -6.66
N GLY A 43 -1.89 15.57 -6.85
CA GLY A 43 -2.63 16.13 -8.00
C GLY A 43 -2.85 15.17 -9.17
N GLU A 44 -2.39 13.91 -9.07
CA GLU A 44 -2.69 12.86 -10.05
C GLU A 44 -4.00 12.11 -9.71
N VAL A 45 -4.56 11.40 -10.70
CA VAL A 45 -5.70 10.50 -10.50
C VAL A 45 -5.30 9.37 -9.55
N GLU A 46 -6.14 9.07 -8.56
CA GLU A 46 -5.86 8.02 -7.59
C GLU A 46 -5.91 6.63 -8.25
N THR A 47 -4.75 6.09 -8.60
CA THR A 47 -4.60 4.75 -9.21
C THR A 47 -3.96 3.73 -8.26
N THR A 48 -3.53 4.17 -7.08
CA THR A 48 -2.72 3.36 -6.16
C THR A 48 -3.50 2.71 -5.03
N GLY A 49 -4.76 3.10 -4.82
CA GLY A 49 -5.60 2.57 -3.74
C GLY A 49 -5.70 1.04 -3.72
N GLY A 50 -5.62 0.39 -4.89
CA GLY A 50 -5.69 -1.06 -5.04
C GLY A 50 -4.41 -1.84 -4.72
N TYR A 51 -3.31 -1.16 -4.46
CA TYR A 51 -2.02 -1.82 -4.22
C TYR A 51 -1.93 -2.34 -2.79
N THR A 52 -1.54 -3.61 -2.66
CA THR A 52 -1.27 -4.25 -1.37
C THR A 52 0.08 -4.92 -1.41
N THR A 53 0.83 -4.82 -0.32
CA THR A 53 2.16 -5.43 -0.21
C THR A 53 2.16 -6.41 0.97
N SER A 54 2.58 -7.65 0.70
CA SER A 54 2.64 -8.72 1.72
C SER A 54 3.89 -8.59 2.61
N ASN A 55 3.92 -9.30 3.74
CA ASN A 55 5.08 -9.31 4.65
C ASN A 55 6.38 -9.77 4.00
N GLU A 56 6.32 -10.54 2.92
CA GLU A 56 7.51 -10.99 2.17
C GLU A 56 7.88 -10.03 1.02
N GLY A 57 7.14 -8.93 0.85
CA GLY A 57 7.35 -7.94 -0.21
C GLY A 57 6.67 -8.29 -1.54
N LEU A 58 5.67 -9.17 -1.53
CA LEU A 58 4.87 -9.47 -2.72
C LEU A 58 3.77 -8.42 -2.91
N THR A 59 3.84 -7.68 -4.01
CA THR A 59 2.90 -6.61 -4.35
C THR A 59 1.81 -7.11 -5.29
N ASN A 60 0.55 -6.85 -4.96
CA ASN A 60 -0.63 -7.13 -5.79
C ASN A 60 -1.40 -5.85 -6.10
N ASN A 61 -2.06 -5.81 -7.25
CA ASN A 61 -2.98 -4.74 -7.65
C ASN A 61 -4.39 -5.33 -7.73
N TYR A 62 -5.27 -4.88 -6.84
CA TYR A 62 -6.69 -5.21 -6.87
C TYR A 62 -7.49 -4.07 -7.51
N ALA A 63 -8.48 -4.42 -8.33
CA ALA A 63 -9.40 -3.44 -8.87
C ALA A 63 -10.21 -2.81 -7.73
N ILE A 64 -10.22 -1.48 -7.67
CA ILE A 64 -11.10 -0.70 -6.80
C ILE A 64 -12.07 0.06 -7.70
N GLU A 65 -13.34 0.05 -7.31
CA GLU A 65 -14.35 0.85 -7.99
C GLU A 65 -14.09 2.32 -7.69
N PRO A 66 -13.94 3.17 -8.73
CA PRO A 66 -13.79 4.60 -8.51
C PRO A 66 -15.08 5.18 -7.92
N GLU A 67 -14.94 6.28 -7.18
CA GLU A 67 -16.10 7.06 -6.76
C GLU A 67 -16.91 7.49 -7.99
N MET A 68 -18.22 7.22 -7.96
CA MET A 68 -19.12 7.65 -9.01
C MET A 68 -19.25 9.17 -8.98
N TYR A 69 -19.15 9.83 -10.14
CA TYR A 69 -19.45 11.25 -10.23
C TYR A 69 -20.91 11.51 -9.88
N VAL A 70 -21.15 12.34 -8.86
CA VAL A 70 -22.49 12.82 -8.48
C VAL A 70 -22.75 14.19 -9.08
N GLU A 71 -23.58 14.23 -10.12
CA GLU A 71 -23.94 15.46 -10.84
C GLU A 71 -25.13 16.20 -10.19
N THR A 72 -25.95 15.50 -9.40
CA THR A 72 -27.23 16.02 -8.87
C THR A 72 -27.35 15.87 -7.35
N PRO A 73 -27.86 16.89 -6.62
CA PRO A 73 -28.09 16.77 -5.18
C PRO A 73 -29.14 15.68 -4.88
N GLY A 74 -28.75 14.64 -4.15
CA GLY A 74 -29.61 13.50 -3.79
C GLY A 74 -28.92 12.15 -3.83
N ASP A 75 -27.80 12.05 -4.57
CA ASP A 75 -27.02 10.82 -4.73
C ASP A 75 -25.92 10.64 -3.66
N ILE A 76 -25.78 11.61 -2.75
CA ILE A 76 -24.78 11.59 -1.67
C ILE A 76 -25.35 10.73 -0.53
N PRO A 77 -24.64 9.68 -0.06
CA PRO A 77 -25.06 8.96 1.14
C PRO A 77 -25.17 9.93 2.33
N GLU A 78 -26.18 9.74 3.19
CA GLU A 78 -26.50 10.68 4.29
C GLU A 78 -25.31 10.99 5.22
N ASP A 79 -24.32 10.11 5.27
CA ASP A 79 -23.09 10.24 6.06
C ASP A 79 -22.08 11.25 5.48
N GLU A 80 -22.15 11.55 4.19
CA GLU A 80 -21.29 12.50 3.48
C GLU A 80 -21.98 13.84 3.21
N GLN A 81 -23.25 13.98 3.60
CA GLN A 81 -23.96 15.24 3.49
C GLN A 81 -23.33 16.29 4.42
N PRO A 82 -23.03 17.51 3.94
CA PRO A 82 -22.56 18.58 4.81
C PRO A 82 -23.65 18.91 5.83
N LYS A 83 -23.45 18.48 7.08
CA LYS A 83 -24.39 18.74 8.18
C LYS A 83 -24.43 20.25 8.46
N THR A 84 -25.59 20.85 8.26
CA THR A 84 -25.90 22.25 8.56
C THR A 84 -26.22 22.49 10.03
#